data_AF-A0A946VRF9-F1
#
_entry.id   AF-A0A946VRF9-F1
#
_cell.length_a   1.000
_cell.length_b   1.000
_cell.length_c   1.000
_cell.angle_alpha   90.00
_cell.angle_beta   90.00
_cell.angle_gamma   90.00
#
_symmetry.space_group_name_H-M   'P 1'
#
loop_
_entity.id
_entity.type
_entity.pdbx_description
1 polymer ?
#
loop_
_entity_poly.entity_id
_entity_poly.type
_entity_poly.pdbx_seq_one_letter_code
_entity_poly.pdbx_strand_id
1 'polypeptide(L)' 'MTDSTRSQDVAITRAPPRTERFYSSNELWYFRTRENSEVGPFRYRSEAQSSLERFLRDLKNKLESS' A
#
# COMPACT_ATOMS: atom_id res chain seq x y z
N MET A 1 -15.09 -17.47 32.82
CA MET A 1 -14.71 -16.23 32.13
C MET A 1 -14.53 -16.61 30.67
N THR A 2 -15.33 -16.02 29.80
CA THR A 2 -15.78 -16.62 28.53
C THR A 2 -14.71 -16.67 27.44
N ASP A 3 -14.77 -17.81 26.76
CA ASP A 3 -14.13 -18.28 25.55
C ASP A 3 -14.25 -17.35 24.33
N SER A 4 -13.19 -17.37 23.51
CA SER A 4 -13.14 -17.19 22.05
C SER A 4 -14.08 -16.18 21.37
N THR A 5 -13.49 -15.09 20.86
CA THR A 5 -14.03 -14.39 19.68
C THR A 5 -13.04 -14.47 18.52
N ARG A 6 -13.06 -15.62 17.85
CA ARG A 6 -12.69 -15.75 16.44
C ARG A 6 -13.84 -15.13 15.63
N SER A 7 -13.64 -13.93 15.10
CA SER A 7 -14.42 -13.39 13.97
C SER A 7 -13.78 -12.11 13.44
N GLN A 8 -12.88 -12.25 12.48
CA GLN A 8 -12.77 -11.30 11.37
C GLN A 8 -12.58 -12.12 10.09
N ASP A 9 -13.58 -12.95 9.82
CA ASP A 9 -13.84 -13.45 8.47
C ASP A 9 -14.47 -12.30 7.65
N VAL A 10 -14.08 -12.22 6.37
CA VAL A 10 -14.64 -11.38 5.30
C VAL A 10 -14.25 -9.88 5.32
N ALA A 11 -13.02 -9.59 4.94
CA ALA A 11 -12.68 -8.33 4.26
C ALA A 11 -12.17 -8.60 2.84
N ILE A 12 -12.89 -9.42 2.08
CA ILE A 12 -12.78 -9.44 0.62
C ILE A 12 -13.92 -8.56 0.09
N THR A 13 -13.58 -7.57 -0.73
CA THR A 13 -14.48 -6.66 -1.48
C THR A 13 -14.75 -5.28 -0.87
N ARG A 14 -13.70 -4.61 -0.39
CA ARG A 14 -13.52 -3.19 -0.72
C ARG A 14 -12.03 -3.04 -0.96
N ALA A 15 -11.62 -2.77 -2.21
CA ALA A 15 -10.27 -2.30 -2.43
C ALA A 15 -10.06 -1.15 -1.42
N PRO A 16 -9.03 -1.20 -0.57
CA PRO A 16 -8.80 -0.18 0.44
C PRO A 16 -8.93 1.19 -0.24
N PRO A 17 -9.58 2.18 0.41
CA PRO A 17 -9.64 3.52 -0.15
C PRO A 17 -8.25 3.90 -0.64
N ARG A 18 -8.14 4.50 -1.83
CA ARG A 18 -6.84 4.80 -2.49
C ARG A 18 -5.83 5.49 -1.54
N THR A 19 -6.36 6.15 -0.51
CA THR A 19 -5.69 6.84 0.58
C THR A 19 -4.97 5.95 1.60
N GLU A 20 -5.35 4.68 1.79
CA GLU A 20 -4.72 3.72 2.73
C GLU A 20 -3.45 3.03 2.17
N ARG A 21 -2.96 3.48 1.01
CA ARG A 21 -1.74 2.90 0.42
C ARG A 21 -0.50 3.22 1.22
N PHE A 22 -0.46 4.30 1.99
CA PHE A 22 0.69 4.67 2.81
C PHE A 22 0.46 4.30 4.27
N TYR A 23 1.45 3.68 4.89
CA TYR A 23 1.46 3.39 6.32
C TYR A 23 2.87 3.53 6.87
N SER A 24 2.96 3.76 8.16
CA SER A 24 4.22 3.70 8.89
C SER A 24 4.29 2.44 9.74
N SER A 25 5.49 1.87 9.81
CA SER A 25 5.82 0.75 10.69
C SER A 25 7.25 0.96 11.20
N ASN A 26 7.45 0.91 12.52
CA ASN A 26 8.75 1.15 13.16
C ASN A 26 9.42 2.46 12.69
N GLU A 27 8.67 3.56 12.68
CA GLU A 27 9.13 4.90 12.25
C GLU A 27 9.54 5.00 10.76
N LEU A 28 9.32 3.95 9.98
CA LEU A 28 9.58 3.91 8.55
C LEU A 28 8.28 3.92 7.76
N TRP A 29 8.31 4.55 6.60
CA TRP A 29 7.16 4.71 5.71
C TRP A 29 7.20 3.68 4.59
N TYR A 30 6.02 3.19 4.24
CA TYR A 30 5.84 2.20 3.19
C TYR A 30 4.63 2.59 2.35
N PHE A 31 4.56 2.05 1.14
CA PHE A 31 3.30 1.97 0.41
C PHE A 31 2.99 0.58 -0.14
N ARG A 32 1.71 0.24 -0.20
CA ARG A 32 1.22 -1.02 -0.80
C ARG A 32 0.57 -0.81 -2.16
N THR A 33 0.93 -1.65 -3.12
CA THR A 33 0.23 -1.75 -4.40
C THR A 33 -1.01 -2.64 -4.26
N ARG A 34 -1.87 -2.67 -5.30
CA ARG A 34 -3.07 -3.54 -5.31
C ARG A 34 -2.73 -5.03 -5.34
N GLU A 35 -1.51 -5.37 -5.74
CA GLU A 35 -1.00 -6.74 -5.83
C GLU A 35 -0.38 -7.21 -4.51
N ASN A 36 -0.65 -6.48 -3.42
CA ASN A 36 -0.08 -6.70 -2.10
C ASN A 36 1.46 -6.55 -2.05
N SER A 37 2.06 -5.93 -3.08
CA SER A 37 3.48 -5.59 -3.08
C SER A 37 3.71 -4.37 -2.19
N GLU A 38 4.56 -4.56 -1.18
CA GLU A 38 5.03 -3.50 -0.30
C GLU A 38 6.28 -2.83 -0.92
N VAL A 39 6.34 -1.51 -0.84
CA VAL A 39 7.48 -0.72 -1.31
C VAL A 39 7.93 0.23 -0.20
N GLY A 40 9.22 0.17 0.11
CA GLY A 40 9.88 0.87 1.21
C GLY A 40 11.12 0.09 1.65
N PRO A 41 11.69 0.39 2.83
CA PRO A 41 11.31 1.48 3.74
C PRO A 41 11.73 2.86 3.23
N PHE A 42 10.95 3.87 3.57
CA PHE A 42 11.27 5.29 3.40
C PHE A 42 11.42 5.96 4.76
N ARG A 43 12.27 6.98 4.86
CA ARG A 43 12.41 7.73 6.12
C ARG A 43 11.25 8.69 6.31
N TYR A 44 10.74 9.25 5.22
CA TYR A 44 9.63 10.20 5.28
C TYR A 44 8.46 9.77 4.38
N ARG A 45 7.24 10.16 4.78
CA ARG A 45 6.02 9.95 3.98
C ARG A 45 6.14 10.57 2.58
N SER A 46 6.77 11.74 2.48
CA SER A 46 6.99 12.46 1.21
C SER A 46 7.90 11.70 0.24
N GLU A 47 8.87 10.94 0.75
CA GLU A 47 9.72 10.07 -0.07
C GLU A 47 8.93 8.88 -0.62
N ALA A 48 8.09 8.27 0.21
CA ALA A 48 7.18 7.21 -0.22
C ALA A 48 6.23 7.73 -1.31
N GLN A 49 5.67 8.93 -1.13
CA GLN A 49 4.78 9.55 -2.11
C GLN A 49 5.50 9.83 -3.44
N SER A 50 6.69 10.45 -3.38
CA SER A 50 7.51 10.74 -4.57
C SER A 50 7.87 9.46 -5.34
N SER A 51 8.15 8.38 -4.60
CA SER A 51 8.45 7.06 -5.16
C SER A 51 7.22 6.43 -5.84
N LEU A 52 6.04 6.52 -5.21
CA LEU A 52 4.79 6.07 -5.82
C LEU A 52 4.49 6.82 -7.13
N GLU A 53 4.68 8.14 -7.15
CA GLU A 53 4.46 8.94 -8.36
C GLU A 53 5.41 8.54 -9.51
N ARG A 54 6.69 8.26 -9.20
CA ARG A 54 7.65 7.73 -10.18
C ARG A 54 7.19 6.37 -10.71
N PHE A 55 6.82 5.47 -9.80
CA PHE A 55 6.31 4.14 -10.15
C PHE A 55 5.10 4.20 -11.10
N LEU A 56 4.14 5.10 -10.83
CA LEU A 56 2.98 5.29 -11.71
C LEU A 56 3.35 5.87 -13.08
N ARG A 57 4.33 6.79 -13.14
CA ARG A 57 4.85 7.33 -14.42
C ARG A 57 5.51 6.23 -15.25
N ASP A 58 6.32 5.38 -14.63
CA ASP A 58 6.99 4.29 -15.32
C ASP A 58 6.00 3.25 -15.85
N LEU A 59 4.96 2.92 -15.08
CA LEU A 59 3.87 2.04 -15.53
C LEU A 59 3.11 2.64 -16.71
N LYS A 60 2.80 3.95 -16.67
CA LYS A 60 2.16 4.63 -17.78
C LYS A 60 3.02 4.58 -19.03
N ASN A 61 4.30 4.94 -18.92
CA ASN A 61 5.22 4.94 -20.06
C ASN A 61 5.33 3.56 -20.72
N LYS A 62 5.36 2.47 -19.92
CA LYS A 62 5.37 1.09 -20.43
C LYS A 62 4.10 0.72 -21.20
N LEU A 63 2.94 1.18 -20.73
CA LEU A 63 1.65 0.94 -21.39
C LEU A 63 1.54 1.68 -22.74
N GLU A 64 2.04 2.91 -22.81
CA GLU A 64 2.00 3.72 -24.04
C GLU A 64 3.06 3.30 -25.08
N SER A 65 4.10 2.57 -24.66
CA SER A 65 5.17 2.09 -25.53
C SER A 65 4.93 0.69 -26.11
N SER A 66 3.76 0.09 -25.88
CA SER A 66 3.46 -1.31 -26.21
C SER A 66 2.34 -1.49 -27.21
#